data_AF-A0A168EM91-F1
#
_entry.id   AF-A0A168EM91-F1
#
_cell.length_a   1.000
_cell.length_b   1.000
_cell.length_c   1.000
_cell.angle_alpha   90.00
_cell.angle_beta   90.00
_cell.angle_gamma   90.00
#
_symmetry.space_group_name_H-M   'P 1'
#
loop_
_entity.id
_entity.type
_entity.pdbx_description
1 polymer ?
#
loop_
_entity_poly.entity_id
_entity_poly.type
_entity_poly.pdbx_seq_one_letter_code
_entity_poly.pdbx_strand_id
1 'polypeptide(L)'
;MLDPSYRGTALADVASATGVAVQWHAGYRASVAALDPAYRGPGPVRLAARIAGQGTLTPARMGPWRARGVVDARTLKQAWHLLARFGRDGSTSAGRVTEERRPGSGS
;
A
#
# COMPACT_ATOMS: atom_id res chain seq x y z
N MET A 1 -8.77 11.48 2.25
CA MET A 1 -7.41 10.91 2.30
C MET A 1 -7.30 9.76 1.30
N LEU A 2 -6.23 9.66 0.53
CA LEU A 2 -5.94 8.58 -0.42
C LEU A 2 -4.70 7.79 -0.01
N ASP A 3 -4.63 6.53 -0.43
CA ASP A 3 -3.41 5.73 -0.32
C ASP A 3 -2.37 6.19 -1.36
N PRO A 4 -1.05 6.24 -1.04
CA PRO A 4 -0.01 6.63 -1.99
C PRO A 4 0.05 5.77 -3.24
N SER A 5 -0.44 4.52 -3.22
CA SER A 5 -0.51 3.68 -4.41
C SER A 5 -1.41 4.23 -5.51
N TYR A 6 -2.26 5.22 -5.22
CA TYR A 6 -3.08 5.92 -6.21
C TYR A 6 -2.36 7.10 -6.88
N ARG A 7 -1.14 7.46 -6.47
CA ARG A 7 -0.38 8.52 -7.12
C ARG A 7 -0.14 8.19 -8.60
N GLY A 8 -0.37 9.16 -9.48
CA GLY A 8 -0.26 8.99 -10.93
C GLY A 8 -1.34 8.09 -11.55
N THR A 9 -2.41 7.79 -10.82
CA THR A 9 -3.59 7.12 -11.38
C THR A 9 -4.66 8.14 -11.73
N ALA A 10 -5.50 7.84 -12.73
CA ALA A 10 -6.64 8.67 -13.09
C ALA A 10 -7.58 8.98 -11.90
N LEU A 11 -7.64 8.10 -10.90
CA LEU A 11 -8.41 8.36 -9.68
C LEU A 11 -7.85 9.55 -8.89
N ALA A 12 -6.53 9.67 -8.77
CA ALA A 12 -5.90 10.80 -8.09
C ALA A 12 -6.11 12.12 -8.85
N ASP A 13 -6.11 12.05 -10.19
CA ASP A 13 -6.38 13.22 -11.04
C ASP A 13 -7.83 13.70 -10.86
N VAL A 14 -8.80 12.78 -10.94
CA VAL A 14 -10.22 13.08 -10.70
C VAL A 14 -10.44 13.63 -9.28
N ALA A 15 -9.84 13.02 -8.26
CA ALA A 15 -9.97 13.50 -6.88
C ALA A 15 -9.43 14.93 -6.71
N SER A 16 -8.30 15.24 -7.34
CA SER A 16 -7.68 16.57 -7.28
C SER A 16 -8.52 17.64 -8.00
N ALA A 17 -9.27 17.24 -9.03
CA ALA A 17 -10.16 18.14 -9.77
C ALA A 17 -11.46 18.52 -9.01
N THR A 18 -11.77 17.86 -7.89
CA THR A 18 -13.01 18.12 -7.13
C THR A 18 -13.01 19.42 -6.32
N GLY A 19 -11.86 20.12 -6.23
CA GLY A 19 -11.70 21.29 -5.36
C GLY A 19 -11.52 20.95 -3.88
N VAL A 20 -11.61 19.67 -3.49
CA VAL A 20 -11.31 19.20 -2.13
C VAL A 20 -9.84 18.81 -2.02
N ALA A 21 -9.14 19.33 -1.00
CA ALA A 21 -7.74 19.01 -0.78
C ALA A 21 -7.51 17.51 -0.54
N VAL A 22 -6.68 16.89 -1.38
CA VAL A 22 -6.33 15.47 -1.25
C VAL A 22 -5.22 15.28 -0.21
N GLN A 23 -5.57 14.70 0.94
CA GLN A 23 -4.61 14.23 1.95
C GLN A 23 -4.14 12.80 1.63
N TRP A 24 -2.94 12.41 2.07
CA TRP A 24 -2.35 11.09 1.78
C TRP A 24 -2.10 10.27 3.05
N HIS A 25 -2.39 8.97 3.01
CA HIS A 25 -2.08 8.00 4.08
C HIS A 25 -0.58 7.63 4.05
N ALA A 26 -0.04 7.06 5.14
CA ALA A 26 1.31 6.49 5.17
C ALA A 26 1.52 5.38 4.11
N GLY A 27 0.45 4.65 3.85
CA GLY A 27 0.33 3.68 2.77
C GLY A 27 0.02 2.27 3.25
N TYR A 28 -0.54 1.47 2.35
CA TYR A 28 -0.73 0.04 2.52
C TYR A 28 0.04 -0.73 1.45
N ARG A 29 1.02 -1.51 1.89
CA ARG A 29 1.88 -2.28 1.00
C ARG A 29 2.30 -3.58 1.66
N ALA A 30 1.92 -4.72 1.09
CA ALA A 30 2.29 -6.02 1.64
C ALA A 30 2.84 -6.96 0.57
N SER A 31 4.00 -7.57 0.84
CA SER A 31 4.46 -8.71 0.05
C SER A 31 3.47 -9.86 0.24
N VAL A 32 3.19 -10.61 -0.83
CA VAL A 32 2.32 -11.80 -0.76
C VAL A 32 2.89 -12.82 0.23
N ALA A 33 4.21 -12.92 0.31
CA ALA A 33 4.91 -13.81 1.24
C ALA A 33 4.71 -13.43 2.72
N ALA A 34 4.34 -12.18 3.00
CA ALA A 34 4.04 -11.70 4.36
C ALA A 34 2.58 -11.93 4.78
N LEU A 35 1.73 -12.45 3.86
CA LEU A 35 0.32 -12.69 4.15
C LEU A 35 0.16 -14.04 4.85
N ASP A 36 -0.41 -14.01 6.05
CA ASP A 36 -0.67 -15.22 6.82
C ASP A 36 -2.06 -15.83 6.46
N PRO A 37 -2.11 -17.04 5.88
CA PRO A 37 -3.37 -17.73 5.60
C PRO A 37 -4.16 -18.08 6.87
N ALA A 38 -3.56 -18.13 8.07
CA ALA A 38 -4.28 -18.39 9.30
C ALA A 38 -5.30 -17.28 9.66
N TYR A 39 -5.10 -16.05 9.15
CA TYR A 39 -5.99 -14.92 9.49
C TYR A 39 -7.34 -14.94 8.75
N ARG A 40 -7.33 -15.34 7.46
CA ARG A 40 -8.52 -15.30 6.58
C ARG A 40 -8.68 -16.52 5.67
N GLY A 41 -7.84 -17.52 5.84
CA GLY A 41 -7.79 -18.71 5.00
C GLY A 41 -6.94 -18.52 3.74
N PRO A 42 -6.65 -19.62 3.02
CA PRO A 42 -5.78 -19.61 1.86
C PRO A 42 -6.43 -19.02 0.60
N GLY A 43 -7.76 -18.98 0.51
CA GLY A 43 -8.49 -18.41 -0.65
C GLY A 43 -8.16 -16.93 -0.89
N PRO A 44 -8.33 -16.06 0.10
CA PRO A 44 -7.95 -14.65 0.01
C PRO A 44 -6.47 -14.41 -0.25
N VAL A 45 -5.57 -15.25 0.31
CA VAL A 45 -4.11 -15.18 0.04
C VAL A 45 -3.81 -15.48 -1.43
N ARG A 46 -4.43 -16.51 -2.01
CA ARG A 46 -4.29 -16.81 -3.45
C ARG A 46 -4.83 -15.69 -4.33
N LEU A 47 -5.96 -15.09 -3.97
CA LEU A 47 -6.47 -13.92 -4.69
C LEU A 47 -5.51 -12.73 -4.59
N ALA A 48 -5.00 -12.44 -3.40
CA ALA A 48 -3.98 -11.41 -3.19
C ALA A 48 -2.73 -11.66 -4.06
N ALA A 49 -2.25 -12.91 -4.12
CA ALA A 49 -1.14 -13.30 -5.00
C ALA A 49 -1.44 -13.02 -6.47
N ARG A 50 -2.63 -13.40 -6.95
CA ARG A 50 -3.07 -13.15 -8.32
C ARG A 50 -3.16 -11.65 -8.64
N ILE A 51 -3.64 -10.84 -7.69
CA ILE A 51 -3.74 -9.38 -7.85
C ILE A 51 -2.35 -8.73 -7.88
N ALA A 52 -1.45 -9.16 -6.99
CA ALA A 52 -0.11 -8.60 -6.87
C ALA A 52 0.83 -9.01 -8.02
N GLY A 53 0.59 -10.18 -8.62
CA GLY A 53 1.47 -10.77 -9.63
C GLY A 53 2.86 -11.05 -9.03
N GLN A 54 3.91 -10.58 -9.71
CA GLN A 54 5.29 -10.64 -9.21
C GLN A 54 5.66 -9.48 -8.28
N GLY A 55 4.72 -8.57 -7.98
CA GLY A 55 4.99 -7.39 -7.17
C GLY A 55 4.29 -7.44 -5.83
N THR A 56 4.07 -6.25 -5.29
CA THR A 56 3.48 -6.07 -3.96
C THR A 56 1.99 -5.75 -4.06
N LEU A 57 1.22 -6.24 -3.08
CA LEU A 57 -0.19 -5.92 -2.99
C LEU A 57 -0.38 -4.50 -2.47
N THR A 58 -1.21 -3.72 -3.15
CA THR A 58 -1.54 -2.33 -2.79
C THR A 58 -3.02 -2.05 -3.07
N PRO A 59 -3.63 -1.01 -2.46
CA PRO A 59 -5.02 -0.63 -2.73
C PRO A 59 -5.31 -0.36 -4.21
N ALA A 60 -4.43 0.38 -4.89
CA ALA A 60 -4.61 0.69 -6.31
C ALA A 60 -4.62 -0.56 -7.21
N ARG A 61 -3.88 -1.61 -6.86
CA ARG A 61 -3.92 -2.89 -7.58
C ARG A 61 -5.20 -3.67 -7.37
N MET A 62 -5.84 -3.54 -6.20
CA MET A 62 -7.10 -4.22 -5.90
C MET A 62 -8.31 -3.57 -6.61
N GLY A 63 -8.28 -2.25 -6.78
CA GLY A 63 -9.39 -1.46 -7.37
C GLY A 63 -9.95 -2.03 -8.69
N PRO A 64 -9.12 -2.31 -9.71
CA PRO A 64 -9.57 -2.86 -10.99
C PRO A 64 -10.29 -4.20 -10.87
N TRP A 65 -9.92 -5.05 -9.90
CA TRP A 65 -10.57 -6.36 -9.70
C TRP A 65 -11.98 -6.21 -9.15
N ARG A 66 -12.22 -5.18 -8.34
CA ARG A 66 -13.58 -4.82 -7.90
C ARG A 66 -14.43 -4.36 -9.08
N ALA A 67 -13.89 -3.49 -9.93
CA ALA A 67 -14.63 -2.92 -11.07
C ALA A 67 -15.02 -3.99 -12.12
N ARG A 68 -14.17 -4.99 -12.33
CA ARG A 68 -14.41 -6.07 -13.30
C ARG A 68 -15.47 -7.08 -12.85
N GLY A 69 -15.71 -7.24 -11.54
CA GLY A 69 -16.68 -8.21 -11.02
C GLY A 69 -16.35 -9.70 -11.28
N VAL A 70 -15.12 -10.01 -11.73
CA VAL A 70 -14.68 -11.36 -12.12
C VAL A 70 -14.18 -12.22 -10.94
N VAL A 71 -14.24 -11.69 -9.73
CA VAL A 71 -13.86 -12.38 -8.50
C VAL A 71 -14.94 -12.18 -7.45
N ASP A 72 -15.13 -13.18 -6.60
CA ASP A 72 -16.07 -13.10 -5.50
C ASP A 72 -15.78 -11.89 -4.59
N ALA A 73 -16.81 -11.06 -4.37
CA ALA A 73 -16.69 -9.80 -3.64
C ALA A 73 -16.31 -10.03 -2.17
N ARG A 74 -16.75 -11.15 -1.57
CA ARG A 74 -16.38 -11.52 -0.19
C ARG A 74 -14.90 -11.86 -0.10
N THR A 75 -14.38 -12.64 -1.05
CA THR A 75 -12.96 -13.02 -1.12
C THR A 75 -12.09 -11.79 -1.34
N LEU A 76 -12.51 -10.87 -2.22
CA LEU A 76 -11.80 -9.60 -2.43
C LEU A 76 -11.77 -8.73 -1.17
N LYS A 77 -12.88 -8.66 -0.43
CA LYS A 77 -12.94 -7.98 0.88
C LYS A 77 -12.01 -8.64 1.92
N GLN A 78 -11.92 -9.97 1.93
CA GLN A 78 -10.99 -10.67 2.82
C GLN A 78 -9.53 -10.40 2.44
N ALA A 79 -9.21 -10.32 1.15
CA ALA A 79 -7.87 -9.91 0.69
C ALA A 79 -7.54 -8.47 1.11
N TRP A 80 -8.55 -7.58 1.15
CA TRP A 80 -8.37 -6.23 1.68
C TRP A 80 -8.02 -6.25 3.17
N HIS A 81 -8.68 -7.10 3.96
CA HIS A 81 -8.33 -7.28 5.37
C HIS A 81 -6.90 -7.81 5.57
N LEU A 82 -6.42 -8.71 4.70
CA LEU A 82 -5.02 -9.16 4.73
C LEU A 82 -4.07 -7.98 4.50
N LEU A 83 -4.29 -7.19 3.44
CA LEU A 83 -3.50 -5.99 3.15
C LEU A 83 -3.51 -4.99 4.30
N ALA A 84 -4.68 -4.70 4.87
CA ALA A 84 -4.80 -3.75 5.97
C ALA A 84 -4.13 -4.23 7.27
N ARG A 85 -4.03 -5.55 7.47
CA ARG A 85 -3.40 -6.16 8.65
C ARG A 85 -1.89 -6.22 8.55
N PHE A 86 -1.38 -6.57 7.37
CA PHE A 86 0.03 -6.89 7.13
C PHE A 86 0.79 -5.84 6.33
N GLY A 87 0.10 -4.87 5.74
CA GLY A 87 0.71 -3.85 4.89
C GLY A 87 0.76 -2.45 5.50
N ARG A 88 0.48 -2.31 6.80
CA ARG A 88 0.67 -1.03 7.50
C ARG A 88 2.16 -0.84 7.77
N ASP A 89 2.84 -0.19 6.84
CA ASP A 89 4.13 0.40 7.15
C ASP A 89 3.85 1.72 7.85
N GLY A 90 4.06 1.74 9.17
CA GLY A 90 3.99 2.97 9.95
C GLY A 90 5.03 3.96 9.43
N SER A 91 4.60 5.13 8.98
CA SER A 91 5.40 6.36 9.07
C SER A 91 6.02 6.41 10.49
N THR A 92 7.32 6.53 10.77
CA THR A 92 8.38 7.30 10.12
C THR A 92 9.75 6.84 10.67
N SER A 93 10.78 6.71 9.83
CA SER A 93 12.18 6.96 10.22
C SER A 93 12.80 7.89 9.20
N ALA A 94 12.46 9.17 9.33
CA ALA A 94 13.18 10.28 8.73
C ALA A 94 13.89 11.02 9.86
N GLY A 95 15.22 11.10 9.78
CA GLY A 95 16.00 12.10 10.52
C GLY A 95 16.92 11.60 11.63
N ARG A 96 18.03 10.93 11.28
CA ARG A 96 19.32 11.27 11.88
C ARG A 96 20.43 11.11 10.84
N VAL A 97 20.52 12.08 9.93
CA VAL A 97 21.82 12.47 9.39
C VAL A 97 22.35 13.48 10.39
N THR A 98 23.17 13.04 11.35
CA THR A 98 24.06 13.98 12.04
C THR A 98 25.26 14.14 11.14
N GLU A 99 25.29 15.29 10.48
CA GLU A 99 26.40 15.87 9.74
C GLU A 99 27.73 15.75 10.50
N GLU A 100 28.70 15.13 9.81
CA GLU A 100 30.12 15.47 9.70
C GLU A 100 30.72 16.42 10.76
N ARG A 101 31.51 15.87 11.68
CA ARG A 101 32.61 16.62 12.33
C ARG A 101 33.87 16.44 11.47
N ARG A 102 34.31 17.51 10.81
CA ARG A 102 35.66 17.61 10.22
C ARG A 102 36.73 17.80 11.31
N PRO A 103 37.97 17.35 11.07
CA PRO A 103 39.05 17.41 12.05
C PRO A 103 39.57 18.83 12.23
N GLY A 104 39.85 19.19 13.49
CA GLY A 104 40.50 20.45 13.83
C GLY A 104 41.90 20.53 13.24
N SER A 105 42.13 21.57 12.45
CA SER A 105 43.47 22.09 12.19
C SER A 105 43.73 23.18 13.23
N GLY A 106 44.70 22.96 14.10
CA GLY A 106 45.16 23.92 15.10
C GLY A 106 46.68 23.99 15.02
N SER A 107 47.15 25.21 14.81
CA SER A 107 48.50 25.69 14.49
C SER A 107 49.64 25.23 15.40
#